data_AF-A0A0A2UW57-F1
#
_entry.id   AF-A0A0A2UW57-F1
#
_cell.length_a   1.000
_cell.length_b   1.000
_cell.length_c   1.000
_cell.angle_alpha   90.00
_cell.angle_beta   90.00
_cell.angle_gamma   90.00
#
_symmetry.space_group_name_H-M   'P 1'
#
loop_
_entity.id
_entity.type
_entity.pdbx_description
1 polymer ?
#
loop_
_entity_poly.entity_id
_entity_poly.type
_entity_poly.pdbx_seq_one_letter_code
_entity_poly.pdbx_strand_id
1 'polypeptide(L)'
;MQPMLPTLLEDIPTGEDWVYEVKYDGFRALLHWAEDGVRLMSRNGNDLSDRFPEIISELSKQTSSVKKDLPLLLDGEICILNTPFQSHFPLLQKRNRMRSEQSIVQAAEERPATFLAFDLLKEKEESYTNSPYHKRRDRLLKWEHCVHVVDSYSDAREVQDLVFLHRGEGLVAKNKKSLYKPGERSEDWIKIKNWRTIQAFLTTYKPENGYFTAAVYNGDNIVDVGSVKHGLSTEDQQTLQTFFTNKGDKTAGVYTLEPSICVGINCLHAQKNDLREPMFSSFLLELSPEECTREQIEWDLALFPHVDYSNTEKILWKDSHFQKRHLLLYLRQIAPYMLPFLKDKKLTVIRFPDGINQESFFQKHLPDYAPDYVNRIEGSKETYMVCNDLNSLLWHGNQGAIEYHIPFETVQASAPDEIVFDLDPPDRESFSLAIKAANLLKIIFDRLNLEAYVKTSGGKGMQIHIPIQAGSLTYEETRLFTEHVAQLLINQEPDLFTTERLKKKRGNRLYIDYVQHAEGKTIVAPYSPRGREGASVATPLYWSEVNESLDPADFHIGNVLERVETRGCPFASYQEARETQDLQLVKELIEED
;
A
#
# COMPACT_ATOMS: atom_id res chain seq x y z
N MET A 1 28.64 -4.77 18.42
CA MET A 1 27.53 -4.91 19.39
C MET A 1 26.44 -5.76 18.74
N GLN A 2 25.76 -6.64 19.47
CA GLN A 2 24.60 -7.36 18.92
C GLN A 2 23.29 -6.65 19.31
N PRO A 3 22.29 -6.58 18.41
CA PRO A 3 21.00 -5.99 18.73
C PRO A 3 20.26 -6.70 19.87
N MET A 4 19.50 -5.94 20.68
CA MET A 4 18.55 -6.49 21.66
C MET A 4 17.36 -7.16 20.95
N LEU A 5 16.82 -8.23 21.54
CA LEU A 5 15.78 -9.07 20.92
C LEU A 5 14.42 -8.91 21.62
N PRO A 6 13.33 -8.63 20.89
CA PRO A 6 11.99 -8.58 21.48
C PRO A 6 11.40 -9.96 21.74
N THR A 7 10.55 -10.08 22.76
CA THR A 7 9.76 -11.28 23.10
C THR A 7 8.46 -11.32 22.32
N LEU A 8 8.07 -12.49 21.82
CA LEU A 8 6.78 -12.67 21.12
C LEU A 8 5.69 -12.94 22.15
N LEU A 9 4.61 -12.16 22.12
CA LEU A 9 3.37 -12.44 22.86
C LEU A 9 2.16 -12.29 21.92
N GLU A 10 1.03 -12.84 22.34
CA GLU A 10 -0.27 -12.68 21.66
C GLU A 10 -0.97 -11.41 22.13
N ASP A 11 -1.02 -11.20 23.44
CA ASP A 11 -1.64 -10.02 24.04
C ASP A 11 -0.73 -8.79 23.97
N ILE A 12 -1.34 -7.66 23.63
CA ILE A 12 -0.66 -6.36 23.62
C ILE A 12 -0.65 -5.81 25.06
N PRO A 13 0.53 -5.54 25.65
CA PRO A 13 0.62 -4.86 26.93
C PRO A 13 -0.07 -3.51 26.86
N THR A 14 -0.83 -3.16 27.89
CA THR A 14 -1.50 -1.85 27.98
C THR A 14 -0.99 -1.06 29.19
N GLY A 15 -1.21 0.25 29.18
CA GLY A 15 -0.85 1.15 30.27
C GLY A 15 0.07 2.30 29.85
N GLU A 16 0.16 3.33 30.69
CA GLU A 16 0.86 4.58 30.39
C GLU A 16 2.39 4.43 30.26
N ASP A 17 2.95 3.34 30.77
CA ASP A 17 4.38 3.04 30.68
C ASP A 17 4.78 2.43 29.32
N TRP A 18 3.83 2.16 28.42
CA TRP A 18 4.09 1.56 27.11
C TRP A 18 3.98 2.58 25.98
N VAL A 19 4.73 2.34 24.91
CA VAL A 19 4.55 2.96 23.60
C VAL A 19 4.57 1.88 22.53
N TYR A 20 3.95 2.16 21.40
CA TYR A 20 3.74 1.21 20.33
C TYR A 20 4.34 1.73 19.04
N GLU A 21 5.04 0.86 18.32
CA GLU A 21 5.66 1.17 17.05
C GLU A 21 5.32 0.08 16.05
N VAL A 22 5.32 0.41 14.77
CA VAL A 22 5.08 -0.58 13.71
C VAL A 22 6.20 -1.61 13.72
N LYS A 23 5.83 -2.89 13.62
CA LYS A 23 6.79 -3.96 13.37
C LYS A 23 6.96 -4.11 11.86
N TYR A 24 8.19 -3.96 11.40
CA TYR A 24 8.56 -4.24 10.03
C TYR A 24 9.18 -5.62 9.88
N ASP A 25 9.07 -6.14 8.66
CA ASP A 25 9.69 -7.38 8.23
C ASP A 25 10.86 -7.04 7.32
N GLY A 26 12.04 -6.88 7.91
CA GLY A 26 13.25 -6.44 7.22
C GLY A 26 14.52 -7.09 7.73
N PHE A 27 15.65 -6.43 7.49
CA PHE A 27 16.93 -6.84 8.08
C PHE A 27 17.28 -5.92 9.24
N ARG A 28 17.28 -6.49 10.44
CA ARG A 28 17.81 -5.82 11.63
C ARG A 28 19.28 -5.43 11.42
N ALA A 29 19.57 -4.14 11.52
CA ALA A 29 20.90 -3.59 11.33
C ALA A 29 21.23 -2.49 12.34
N LEU A 30 22.50 -2.42 12.73
CA LEU A 30 23.07 -1.28 13.44
C LEU A 30 23.69 -0.33 12.41
N LEU A 31 23.24 0.93 12.41
CA LEU A 31 23.83 1.99 11.61
C LEU A 31 24.95 2.63 12.42
N HIS A 32 26.18 2.48 11.94
CA HIS A 32 27.36 3.16 12.45
C HIS A 32 27.67 4.36 11.56
N TRP A 33 27.51 5.56 12.09
CA TRP A 33 27.84 6.79 11.37
C TRP A 33 28.97 7.52 12.09
N ALA A 34 30.10 7.66 11.40
CA ALA A 34 31.28 8.35 11.89
C ALA A 34 31.83 9.32 10.84
N GLU A 35 32.82 10.12 11.21
CA GLU A 35 33.43 11.08 10.27
C GLU A 35 34.12 10.41 9.08
N ASP A 36 34.61 9.17 9.26
CA ASP A 36 35.28 8.37 8.23
C ASP A 36 34.31 7.59 7.34
N GLY A 37 33.01 7.58 7.66
CA GLY A 37 31.97 6.99 6.81
C GLY A 37 30.76 6.42 7.56
N VAL A 38 29.85 5.88 6.77
CA VAL A 38 28.61 5.24 7.21
C VAL A 38 28.70 3.74 6.93
N ARG A 39 28.33 2.90 7.91
CA ARG A 39 28.32 1.44 7.77
C ARG A 39 27.03 0.84 8.34
N LEU A 40 26.47 -0.16 7.65
CA LEU A 40 25.31 -0.92 8.08
C LEU A 40 25.75 -2.33 8.51
N MET A 41 25.64 -2.62 9.80
CA MET A 41 26.06 -3.92 10.35
C MET A 41 24.84 -4.77 10.68
N SER A 42 24.69 -5.93 10.03
CA SER A 42 23.62 -6.88 10.34
C SER A 42 23.68 -7.38 11.79
N ARG A 43 22.58 -7.96 12.27
CA ARG A 43 22.52 -8.65 13.58
C ARG A 43 23.67 -9.64 13.83
N ASN A 44 24.15 -10.32 12.79
CA ASN A 44 25.20 -11.35 12.88
C ASN A 44 26.62 -10.78 12.65
N GLY A 45 26.77 -9.46 12.52
CA GLY A 45 28.05 -8.79 12.35
C GLY A 45 28.56 -8.71 10.90
N ASN A 46 27.76 -9.11 9.91
CA ASN A 46 28.10 -8.91 8.49
C ASN A 46 27.85 -7.46 8.08
N ASP A 47 28.75 -6.88 7.31
CA ASP A 47 28.57 -5.57 6.66
C ASP A 47 27.57 -5.69 5.49
N LEU A 48 26.56 -4.82 5.50
CA LEU A 48 25.49 -4.75 4.49
C LEU A 48 25.62 -3.53 3.58
N SER A 49 26.61 -2.65 3.80
CA SER A 49 26.71 -1.34 3.16
C SER A 49 26.69 -1.41 1.64
N ASP A 50 27.47 -2.34 1.05
CA ASP A 50 27.53 -2.56 -0.42
C ASP A 50 26.21 -3.05 -1.03
N ARG A 51 25.28 -3.56 -0.22
CA ARG A 51 23.97 -4.05 -0.68
C ARG A 51 22.90 -2.95 -0.69
N PHE A 52 23.15 -1.85 0.02
CA PHE A 52 22.20 -0.74 0.20
C PHE A 52 22.91 0.62 0.01
N PRO A 53 23.54 0.86 -1.16
CA PRO A 53 24.30 2.08 -1.42
C PRO A 53 23.45 3.35 -1.33
N GLU A 54 22.14 3.27 -1.56
CA GLU A 54 21.21 4.40 -1.46
C GLU A 54 21.16 5.01 -0.05
N ILE A 55 21.17 4.16 0.99
CA ILE A 55 21.18 4.60 2.39
C ILE A 55 22.53 5.24 2.72
N ILE A 56 23.63 4.61 2.29
CA ILE A 56 24.98 5.09 2.54
C ILE A 56 25.20 6.44 1.84
N SER A 57 24.81 6.55 0.58
CA SER A 57 24.98 7.77 -0.21
C SER A 57 24.20 8.92 0.38
N GLU A 58 22.98 8.70 0.85
CA GLU A 58 22.14 9.77 1.39
C GLU A 58 22.71 10.34 2.70
N LEU A 59 23.07 9.47 3.64
CA LEU A 59 23.69 9.88 4.90
C LEU A 59 25.09 10.49 4.70
N SER A 60 25.86 9.97 3.73
CA SER A 60 27.19 10.52 3.42
C SER A 60 27.12 11.98 2.95
N LYS A 61 26.11 12.37 2.16
CA LYS A 61 25.91 13.78 1.74
C LYS A 61 25.71 14.72 2.93
N GLN A 62 25.07 14.24 3.98
CA GLN A 62 24.72 15.04 5.16
C GLN A 62 25.83 15.07 6.23
N THR A 63 26.83 14.19 6.13
CA THR A 63 27.88 13.97 7.14
C THR A 63 28.62 15.25 7.54
N SER A 64 28.91 16.14 6.58
CA SER A 64 29.61 17.40 6.86
C SER A 64 28.82 18.33 7.79
N SER A 65 27.48 18.34 7.67
CA SER A 65 26.59 19.21 8.45
C SER A 65 26.43 18.73 9.89
N VAL A 66 26.53 17.42 10.13
CA VAL A 66 26.31 16.78 11.44
C VAL A 66 27.61 16.34 12.13
N LYS A 67 28.77 16.63 11.55
CA LYS A 67 30.10 16.17 11.98
C LYS A 67 30.35 16.33 13.49
N LYS A 68 29.96 17.48 14.06
CA LYS A 68 30.15 17.81 15.49
C LYS A 68 29.40 16.88 16.46
N ASP A 69 28.40 16.15 15.97
CA ASP A 69 27.52 15.27 16.75
C ASP A 69 27.81 13.77 16.53
N LEU A 70 28.78 13.45 15.66
CA LEU A 70 29.28 12.10 15.44
C LEU A 70 30.34 11.69 16.49
N PRO A 71 30.58 10.38 16.71
CA PRO A 71 29.94 9.24 16.07
C PRO A 71 28.53 8.93 16.61
N LEU A 72 27.70 8.33 15.76
CA LEU A 72 26.34 7.91 16.06
C LEU A 72 26.21 6.40 15.85
N LEU A 73 25.53 5.73 16.78
CA LEU A 73 25.15 4.31 16.67
C LEU A 73 23.64 4.19 16.86
N LEU A 74 22.94 3.82 15.80
CA LEU A 74 21.49 3.62 15.81
C LEU A 74 21.14 2.15 15.63
N ASP A 75 20.07 1.72 16.27
CA ASP A 75 19.44 0.43 16.03
C ASP A 75 18.20 0.64 15.16
N GLY A 76 18.12 -0.13 14.07
CA GLY A 76 17.10 0.05 13.07
C GLY A 76 16.87 -1.21 12.24
N GLU A 77 15.98 -1.06 11.26
CA GLU A 77 15.64 -2.12 10.33
C GLU A 77 15.71 -1.60 8.91
N ILE A 78 16.39 -2.35 8.03
CA ILE A 78 16.47 -2.04 6.61
C ILE A 78 15.24 -2.66 5.93
N CYS A 79 14.44 -1.83 5.28
CA CYS A 79 13.19 -2.23 4.65
C CYS A 79 13.08 -1.68 3.23
N ILE A 80 12.43 -2.42 2.34
CA ILE A 80 11.81 -1.85 1.13
C ILE A 80 10.33 -1.70 1.48
N LEU A 81 9.76 -0.49 1.36
CA LEU A 81 8.42 -0.19 1.87
C LEU A 81 7.37 -0.14 0.76
N ASN A 82 6.31 -0.94 0.88
CA ASN A 82 5.09 -0.82 0.07
C ASN A 82 4.31 0.43 0.47
N THR A 83 4.13 0.60 1.76
CA THR A 83 3.54 1.77 2.41
C THR A 83 4.38 2.13 3.62
N PRO A 84 4.15 3.29 4.27
CA PRO A 84 4.82 3.60 5.53
C PRO A 84 4.66 2.54 6.63
N PHE A 85 3.66 1.65 6.53
CA PHE A 85 3.31 0.66 7.55
C PHE A 85 3.51 -0.81 7.10
N GLN A 86 4.01 -1.04 5.88
CA GLN A 86 4.17 -2.38 5.32
C GLN A 86 5.48 -2.49 4.52
N SER A 87 6.33 -3.44 4.90
CA SER A 87 7.53 -3.78 4.14
C SER A 87 7.30 -4.89 3.10
N HIS A 88 8.10 -4.87 2.03
CA HIS A 88 8.14 -5.85 0.97
C HIS A 88 9.37 -6.75 1.11
N PHE A 89 9.31 -7.68 2.06
CA PHE A 89 10.45 -8.55 2.36
C PHE A 89 10.96 -9.41 1.17
N PRO A 90 10.12 -9.95 0.26
CA PRO A 90 10.64 -10.72 -0.87
C PRO A 90 11.60 -9.92 -1.78
N LEU A 91 11.34 -8.63 -2.00
CA LEU A 91 12.25 -7.74 -2.74
C LEU A 91 13.54 -7.49 -1.96
N LEU A 92 13.45 -7.33 -0.64
CA LEU A 92 14.63 -7.18 0.22
C LEU A 92 15.51 -8.43 0.20
N GLN A 93 14.92 -9.63 0.24
CA GLN A 93 15.66 -10.89 0.09
C GLN A 93 16.30 -11.02 -1.28
N LYS A 94 15.58 -10.64 -2.35
CA LYS A 94 16.13 -10.60 -3.71
C LYS A 94 17.34 -9.68 -3.75
N ARG A 95 17.24 -8.48 -3.17
CA ARG A 95 18.34 -7.50 -3.07
C ARG A 95 19.56 -8.09 -2.38
N ASN A 96 19.38 -8.74 -1.24
CA ASN A 96 20.48 -9.31 -0.46
C ASN A 96 21.27 -10.40 -1.21
N ARG A 97 20.60 -11.12 -2.13
CA ARG A 97 21.19 -12.17 -2.95
C ARG A 97 21.94 -11.63 -4.16
N MET A 98 21.73 -10.36 -4.54
CA MET A 98 22.47 -9.73 -5.62
C MET A 98 23.96 -9.60 -5.27
N ARG A 99 24.80 -9.66 -6.30
CA ARG A 99 26.27 -9.59 -6.16
C ARG A 99 26.91 -8.53 -7.05
N SER A 100 26.34 -8.28 -8.23
CA SER A 100 26.81 -7.24 -9.16
C SER A 100 26.44 -5.85 -8.66
N GLU A 101 27.44 -4.97 -8.58
CA GLU A 101 27.26 -3.56 -8.21
C GLU A 101 26.25 -2.86 -9.13
N GLN A 102 26.38 -3.04 -10.45
CA GLN A 102 25.45 -2.44 -11.41
C GLN A 102 23.99 -2.86 -11.16
N SER A 103 23.76 -4.15 -10.88
CA SER A 103 22.39 -4.64 -10.59
C SER A 103 21.83 -4.09 -9.28
N ILE A 104 22.70 -3.81 -8.31
CA ILE A 104 22.32 -3.24 -7.01
C ILE A 104 22.01 -1.76 -7.17
N VAL A 105 22.84 -1.00 -7.89
CA VAL A 105 22.57 0.42 -8.15
C VAL A 105 21.26 0.57 -8.91
N GLN A 106 21.08 -0.17 -10.01
CA GLN A 106 19.84 -0.12 -10.79
C GLN A 106 18.61 -0.42 -9.92
N ALA A 107 18.64 -1.51 -9.16
CA ALA A 107 17.51 -1.85 -8.33
C ALA A 107 17.30 -0.81 -7.21
N ALA A 108 18.35 -0.11 -6.74
CA ALA A 108 18.26 0.89 -5.67
C ALA A 108 17.58 2.17 -6.17
N GLU A 109 17.84 2.53 -7.43
CA GLU A 109 17.14 3.61 -8.13
C GLU A 109 15.67 3.27 -8.39
N GLU A 110 15.37 2.03 -8.83
CA GLU A 110 14.00 1.59 -9.11
C GLU A 110 13.17 1.43 -7.83
N ARG A 111 13.77 0.86 -6.78
CA ARG A 111 13.08 0.53 -5.53
C ARG A 111 14.04 0.66 -4.34
N PRO A 112 14.22 1.87 -3.79
CA PRO A 112 15.18 2.12 -2.72
C PRO A 112 14.78 1.42 -1.42
N ALA A 113 15.78 0.94 -0.69
CA ALA A 113 15.63 0.55 0.70
C ALA A 113 15.79 1.75 1.64
N THR A 114 15.14 1.67 2.79
CA THR A 114 15.16 2.68 3.84
C THR A 114 15.67 2.05 5.13
N PHE A 115 16.55 2.75 5.85
CA PHE A 115 16.89 2.41 7.23
C PHE A 115 15.90 3.08 8.17
N LEU A 116 15.09 2.28 8.84
CA LEU A 116 14.08 2.73 9.80
C LEU A 116 14.66 2.61 11.21
N ALA A 117 15.08 3.74 11.77
CA ALA A 117 15.67 3.83 13.10
C ALA A 117 14.57 3.82 14.17
N PHE A 118 14.74 3.04 15.24
CA PHE A 118 13.81 3.02 16.37
C PHE A 118 14.51 3.07 17.75
N ASP A 119 15.85 3.11 17.79
CA ASP A 119 16.60 3.34 19.04
C ASP A 119 17.97 4.00 18.77
N LEU A 120 18.46 4.76 19.75
CA LEU A 120 19.78 5.40 19.72
C LEU A 120 20.64 4.84 20.84
N LEU A 121 21.81 4.32 20.49
CA LEU A 121 22.70 3.60 21.42
C LEU A 121 23.95 4.39 21.80
N LYS A 122 24.49 5.18 20.87
CA LYS A 122 25.66 6.05 21.09
C LYS A 122 25.49 7.34 20.30
N GLU A 123 25.90 8.45 20.89
CA GLU A 123 26.01 9.75 20.22
C GLU A 123 27.23 10.48 20.81
N LYS A 124 28.09 11.04 19.96
CA LYS A 124 29.43 11.52 20.36
C LYS A 124 30.18 10.41 21.10
N GLU A 125 30.70 10.69 22.29
CA GLU A 125 31.35 9.68 23.14
C GLU A 125 30.43 9.08 24.20
N GLU A 126 29.16 9.50 24.27
CA GLU A 126 28.22 9.06 25.30
C GLU A 126 27.47 7.79 24.86
N SER A 127 27.48 6.78 25.72
CA SER A 127 26.66 5.57 25.55
C SER A 127 25.32 5.75 26.23
N TYR A 128 24.25 5.48 25.49
CA TYR A 128 22.87 5.58 25.95
C TYR A 128 22.28 4.23 26.34
N THR A 129 23.01 3.11 26.24
CA THR A 129 22.45 1.76 26.49
C THR A 129 21.88 1.57 27.90
N ASN A 130 22.46 2.25 28.90
CA ASN A 130 21.99 2.23 30.29
C ASN A 130 20.95 3.32 30.61
N SER A 131 20.56 4.13 29.62
CA SER A 131 19.48 5.11 29.76
C SER A 131 18.13 4.46 29.45
N PRO A 132 17.03 4.86 30.12
CA PRO A 132 15.67 4.44 29.77
C PRO A 132 15.28 4.73 28.32
N TYR A 133 14.40 3.91 27.75
CA TYR A 133 13.97 4.02 26.35
C TYR A 133 13.48 5.42 25.95
N HIS A 134 12.62 6.05 26.75
CA HIS A 134 12.11 7.38 26.42
C HIS A 134 13.24 8.41 26.23
N LYS A 135 14.30 8.35 27.04
CA LYS A 135 15.45 9.24 26.87
C LYS A 135 16.22 8.95 25.58
N ARG A 136 16.38 7.68 25.23
CA ARG A 136 17.04 7.28 23.96
C ARG A 136 16.21 7.73 22.76
N ARG A 137 14.89 7.61 22.85
CA ARG A 137 13.94 8.06 21.83
C ARG A 137 13.96 9.57 21.66
N ASP A 138 13.99 10.34 22.74
CA ASP A 138 14.11 11.82 22.69
C ASP A 138 15.42 12.27 22.04
N ARG A 139 16.53 11.53 22.22
CA ARG A 139 17.77 11.77 21.49
C ARG A 139 17.62 11.42 20.01
N LEU A 140 17.02 10.26 19.69
CA LEU A 140 16.80 9.81 18.32
C LEU A 140 15.99 10.81 17.49
N LEU A 141 14.94 11.40 18.07
CA LEU A 141 14.09 12.39 17.37
C LEU A 141 14.88 13.62 16.88
N LYS A 142 15.99 13.97 17.52
CA LYS A 142 16.85 15.08 17.05
C LYS A 142 17.46 14.80 15.67
N TRP A 143 17.46 13.56 15.23
CA TRP A 143 18.02 13.09 13.97
C TRP A 143 16.95 12.80 12.91
N GLU A 144 15.67 13.09 13.15
CA GLU A 144 14.57 12.80 12.20
C GLU A 144 14.69 13.50 10.84
N HIS A 145 15.44 14.62 10.80
CA HIS A 145 15.76 15.33 9.57
C HIS A 145 16.86 14.64 8.73
N CYS A 146 17.60 13.69 9.31
CA CYS A 146 18.69 12.97 8.65
C CYS A 146 18.38 11.49 8.42
N VAL A 147 17.65 10.87 9.35
CA VAL A 147 17.31 9.44 9.30
C VAL A 147 15.81 9.26 9.44
N HIS A 148 15.26 8.26 8.73
CA HIS A 148 13.87 7.90 8.91
C HIS A 148 13.68 7.23 10.27
N VAL A 149 12.95 7.90 11.16
CA VAL A 149 12.65 7.41 12.51
C VAL A 149 11.26 6.78 12.50
N VAL A 150 11.12 5.58 13.08
CA VAL A 150 9.83 4.90 13.19
C VAL A 150 8.91 5.67 14.13
N ASP A 151 7.70 6.02 13.67
CA ASP A 151 6.69 6.68 14.49
C ASP A 151 6.33 5.87 15.74
N SER A 152 6.13 6.60 16.85
CA SER A 152 5.79 6.03 18.15
C SER A 152 4.45 6.57 18.61
N TYR A 153 3.59 5.66 19.05
CA TYR A 153 2.20 5.94 19.41
C TYR A 153 1.94 5.64 20.87
N SER A 154 1.01 6.37 21.48
CA SER A 154 0.57 6.16 22.86
C SER A 154 -0.63 5.23 22.99
N ASP A 155 -1.45 5.06 21.94
CA ASP A 155 -2.56 4.10 21.90
C ASP A 155 -2.18 2.93 20.97
N ALA A 156 -2.29 1.71 21.48
CA ALA A 156 -2.04 0.50 20.70
C ALA A 156 -3.01 0.38 19.52
N ARG A 157 -4.26 0.81 19.72
CA ARG A 157 -5.32 0.65 18.71
C ARG A 157 -5.02 1.43 17.45
N GLU A 158 -4.43 2.62 17.56
CA GLU A 158 -4.04 3.42 16.42
C GLU A 158 -3.05 2.67 15.52
N VAL A 159 -2.03 2.03 16.11
CA VAL A 159 -1.06 1.23 15.36
C VAL A 159 -1.69 -0.05 14.82
N GLN A 160 -2.56 -0.71 15.60
CA GLN A 160 -3.27 -1.90 15.14
C GLN A 160 -4.14 -1.62 13.91
N ASP A 161 -4.87 -0.50 13.90
CA ASP A 161 -5.74 -0.10 12.79
C ASP A 161 -4.91 0.23 11.54
N LEU A 162 -3.76 0.92 11.70
CA LEU A 162 -2.82 1.18 10.61
C LEU A 162 -2.21 -0.12 10.07
N VAL A 163 -1.73 -1.00 10.95
CA VAL A 163 -1.17 -2.32 10.57
C VAL A 163 -2.22 -3.16 9.87
N PHE A 164 -3.47 -3.14 10.33
CA PHE A 164 -4.58 -3.86 9.70
C PHE A 164 -4.90 -3.29 8.31
N LEU A 165 -5.10 -1.97 8.19
CA LEU A 165 -5.38 -1.30 6.92
C LEU A 165 -4.30 -1.61 5.89
N HIS A 166 -3.04 -1.39 6.26
CA HIS A 166 -1.88 -1.54 5.40
C HIS A 166 -1.41 -3.00 5.24
N ARG A 167 -2.05 -3.96 5.91
CA ARG A 167 -1.66 -5.37 5.91
C ARG A 167 -0.18 -5.54 6.36
N GLY A 168 0.23 -4.71 7.31
CA GLY A 168 1.56 -4.72 7.94
C GLY A 168 1.82 -5.99 8.76
N GLU A 169 3.06 -6.17 9.20
CA GLU A 169 3.48 -7.41 9.87
C GLU A 169 3.01 -7.50 11.33
N GLY A 170 2.88 -6.36 12.01
CA GLY A 170 2.53 -6.32 13.43
C GLY A 170 2.98 -5.02 14.09
N LEU A 171 3.13 -5.06 15.41
CA LEU A 171 3.64 -3.95 16.20
C LEU A 171 4.63 -4.40 17.27
N VAL A 172 5.41 -3.46 17.79
CA VAL A 172 6.30 -3.66 18.93
C VAL A 172 5.87 -2.71 20.05
N ALA A 173 5.45 -3.27 21.17
CA ALA A 173 5.23 -2.54 22.41
C ALA A 173 6.56 -2.44 23.17
N LYS A 174 6.94 -1.22 23.54
CA LYS A 174 8.17 -0.95 24.30
C LYS A 174 7.84 -0.27 25.61
N ASN A 175 8.37 -0.79 26.71
CA ASN A 175 8.28 -0.12 28.00
C ASN A 175 9.20 1.12 27.99
N LYS A 176 8.66 2.29 28.32
CA LYS A 176 9.35 3.59 28.37
C LYS A 176 10.56 3.60 29.29
N LYS A 177 10.58 2.73 30.31
CA LYS A 177 11.65 2.59 31.30
C LYS A 177 12.70 1.53 30.93
N SER A 178 12.50 0.80 29.84
CA SER A 178 13.38 -0.29 29.42
C SER A 178 14.81 0.17 29.15
N LEU A 179 15.79 -0.59 29.64
CA LEU A 179 17.20 -0.42 29.28
C LEU A 179 17.53 -1.24 28.03
N TYR A 180 18.58 -0.84 27.31
CA TYR A 180 19.04 -1.61 26.15
C TYR A 180 20.02 -2.70 26.60
N LYS A 181 19.67 -3.96 26.32
CA LYS A 181 20.47 -5.14 26.69
C LYS A 181 21.01 -5.83 25.42
N PRO A 182 22.24 -5.51 24.98
CA PRO A 182 22.78 -6.04 23.72
C PRO A 182 22.80 -7.58 23.68
N GLY A 183 22.25 -8.16 22.62
CA GLY A 183 22.22 -9.62 22.39
C GLY A 183 21.25 -10.40 23.29
N GLU A 184 20.62 -9.76 24.27
CA GLU A 184 19.66 -10.41 25.18
C GLU A 184 18.23 -10.28 24.68
N ARG A 185 17.39 -11.25 25.08
CA ARG A 185 15.94 -11.16 24.89
C ARG A 185 15.34 -10.33 26.01
N SER A 186 14.55 -9.34 25.65
CA SER A 186 13.88 -8.43 26.58
C SER A 186 12.38 -8.75 26.68
N GLU A 187 11.87 -8.78 27.91
CA GLU A 187 10.42 -8.80 28.19
C GLU A 187 9.82 -7.40 28.17
N ASP A 188 10.66 -6.35 28.16
CA ASP A 188 10.21 -4.96 28.06
C ASP A 188 9.98 -4.52 26.61
N TRP A 189 10.38 -5.34 25.64
CA TRP A 189 10.15 -5.14 24.21
C TRP A 189 9.36 -6.33 23.70
N ILE A 190 8.07 -6.13 23.48
CA ILE A 190 7.13 -7.19 23.13
C ILE A 190 6.70 -6.98 21.70
N LYS A 191 6.94 -7.97 20.84
CA LYS A 191 6.43 -7.98 19.47
C LYS A 191 5.13 -8.75 19.41
N ILE A 192 4.15 -8.17 18.73
CA ILE A 192 2.85 -8.77 18.44
C ILE A 192 2.73 -8.84 16.92
N LYS A 193 2.31 -9.99 16.41
CA LYS A 193 2.19 -10.26 14.98
C LYS A 193 0.74 -10.08 14.52
N ASN A 194 0.58 -9.52 13.33
CA ASN A 194 -0.69 -9.45 12.62
C ASN A 194 -0.88 -10.74 11.82
N TRP A 195 -1.36 -11.79 12.50
CA TRP A 195 -1.57 -13.10 11.91
C TRP A 195 -2.70 -13.09 10.88
N ARG A 196 -2.49 -13.84 9.79
CA ARG A 196 -3.53 -14.24 8.84
C ARG A 196 -3.84 -15.70 9.09
N THR A 197 -5.09 -16.04 9.37
CA THR A 197 -5.50 -17.43 9.53
C THR A 197 -6.12 -17.90 8.24
N ILE A 198 -5.47 -18.84 7.56
CA ILE A 198 -6.03 -19.52 6.39
C ILE A 198 -6.69 -20.84 6.79
N GLN A 199 -7.61 -21.29 5.95
CA GLN A 199 -8.23 -22.60 6.07
C GLN A 199 -7.58 -23.58 5.08
N ALA A 200 -7.19 -24.77 5.57
CA ALA A 200 -6.60 -25.81 4.74
C ALA A 200 -6.91 -27.20 5.32
N PHE A 201 -6.71 -28.26 4.54
CA PHE A 201 -6.74 -29.64 5.04
C PHE A 201 -5.35 -30.28 5.04
N LEU A 202 -5.14 -31.25 5.92
CA LEU A 202 -3.87 -31.99 6.02
C LEU A 202 -3.87 -33.23 5.12
N THR A 203 -2.83 -33.40 4.31
CA THR A 203 -2.71 -34.52 3.35
C THR A 203 -1.59 -35.48 3.68
N THR A 204 -0.49 -35.01 4.25
CA THR A 204 0.73 -35.81 4.41
C THR A 204 1.37 -35.61 5.77
N TYR A 205 1.84 -36.68 6.42
CA TYR A 205 2.68 -36.65 7.61
C TYR A 205 4.06 -37.25 7.33
N LYS A 206 5.11 -36.51 7.69
CA LYS A 206 6.52 -36.89 7.52
C LYS A 206 7.15 -37.18 8.90
N PRO A 207 7.23 -38.44 9.34
CA PRO A 207 7.78 -38.80 10.66
C PRO A 207 9.22 -38.36 10.88
N GLU A 208 10.04 -38.33 9.83
CA GLU A 208 11.46 -37.96 9.88
C GLU A 208 11.73 -36.59 10.51
N ASN A 209 10.83 -35.63 10.29
CA ASN A 209 10.97 -34.25 10.73
C ASN A 209 9.74 -33.75 11.52
N GLY A 210 8.67 -34.55 11.56
CA GLY A 210 7.45 -34.29 12.33
C GLY A 210 6.50 -33.28 11.67
N TYR A 211 6.66 -33.00 10.38
CA TYR A 211 5.82 -32.03 9.66
C TYR A 211 4.57 -32.68 9.06
N PHE A 212 3.48 -31.91 9.04
CA PHE A 212 2.26 -32.18 8.29
C PHE A 212 2.20 -31.26 7.07
N THR A 213 1.78 -31.76 5.92
CA THR A 213 1.56 -30.95 4.71
C THR A 213 0.12 -30.47 4.68
N ALA A 214 -0.06 -29.17 4.52
CA ALA A 214 -1.35 -28.53 4.35
C ALA A 214 -1.61 -28.28 2.87
N ALA A 215 -2.83 -28.53 2.42
CA ALA A 215 -3.26 -28.38 1.04
C ALA A 215 -4.67 -27.81 0.93
N VAL A 216 -5.02 -27.36 -0.27
CA VAL A 216 -6.35 -26.85 -0.65
C VAL A 216 -6.73 -27.35 -2.04
N TYR A 217 -8.02 -27.22 -2.37
CA TYR A 217 -8.50 -27.43 -3.72
C TYR A 217 -8.25 -26.21 -4.62
N ASN A 218 -7.86 -26.49 -5.87
CA ASN A 218 -7.82 -25.54 -6.97
C ASN A 218 -8.54 -26.18 -8.16
N GLY A 219 -9.83 -25.90 -8.29
CA GLY A 219 -10.75 -26.73 -9.07
C GLY A 219 -10.75 -28.16 -8.51
N ASP A 220 -10.58 -29.16 -9.38
CA ASP A 220 -10.55 -30.57 -8.99
C ASP A 220 -9.19 -31.06 -8.48
N ASN A 221 -8.17 -30.19 -8.46
CA ASN A 221 -6.81 -30.57 -8.08
C ASN A 221 -6.49 -30.18 -6.63
N ILE A 222 -5.75 -31.04 -5.93
CA ILE A 222 -5.18 -30.72 -4.62
C ILE A 222 -3.81 -30.04 -4.82
N VAL A 223 -3.62 -28.90 -4.16
CA VAL A 223 -2.38 -28.12 -4.22
C VAL A 223 -1.85 -27.90 -2.81
N ASP A 224 -0.59 -28.29 -2.59
CA ASP A 224 0.12 -28.02 -1.33
C ASP A 224 0.31 -26.52 -1.12
N VAL A 225 0.06 -26.05 0.10
CA VAL A 225 0.20 -24.64 0.49
C VAL A 225 1.21 -24.42 1.61
N GLY A 226 1.76 -25.49 2.17
CA GLY A 226 2.83 -25.38 3.14
C GLY A 226 2.96 -26.60 4.03
N SER A 227 3.87 -26.51 4.99
CA SER A 227 4.06 -27.55 6.00
C SER A 227 3.96 -26.97 7.40
N VAL A 228 3.22 -27.65 8.27
CA VAL A 228 2.92 -27.23 9.64
C VAL A 228 3.52 -28.22 10.63
N LYS A 229 4.12 -27.68 11.69
CA LYS A 229 4.66 -28.41 12.84
C LYS A 229 4.59 -27.57 14.10
N HIS A 230 4.86 -26.28 13.94
CA HIS A 230 4.79 -25.30 15.02
C HIS A 230 3.34 -24.89 15.30
N GLY A 231 3.05 -24.47 16.53
CA GLY A 231 1.70 -24.10 16.99
C GLY A 231 0.87 -25.27 17.52
N LEU A 232 1.22 -26.52 17.22
CA LEU A 232 0.56 -27.70 17.79
C LEU A 232 0.90 -27.84 19.27
N SER A 233 -0.10 -28.11 20.10
CA SER A 233 0.15 -28.62 21.46
C SER A 233 0.73 -30.03 21.38
N THR A 234 1.38 -30.49 22.46
CA THR A 234 1.89 -31.86 22.54
C THR A 234 0.79 -32.90 22.31
N GLU A 235 -0.43 -32.62 22.79
CA GLU A 235 -1.60 -33.47 22.64
C GLU A 235 -2.12 -33.50 21.20
N ASP A 236 -2.26 -32.34 20.55
CA ASP A 236 -2.71 -32.25 19.15
C ASP A 236 -1.72 -32.95 18.22
N GLN A 237 -0.42 -32.75 18.48
CA GLN A 237 0.64 -33.39 17.70
C GLN A 237 0.55 -34.91 17.82
N GLN A 238 0.40 -35.47 19.02
CA GLN A 238 0.27 -36.91 19.23
C GLN A 238 -1.01 -37.47 18.58
N THR A 239 -2.11 -36.73 18.68
CA THR A 239 -3.40 -37.08 18.09
C THR A 239 -3.28 -37.19 16.57
N LEU A 240 -2.73 -36.16 15.91
CA LEU A 240 -2.49 -36.17 14.47
C LEU A 240 -1.55 -37.30 14.04
N GLN A 241 -0.43 -37.48 14.73
CA GLN A 241 0.52 -38.56 14.43
C GLN A 241 -0.14 -39.94 14.50
N THR A 242 -0.94 -40.17 15.54
CA THR A 242 -1.68 -41.43 15.72
C THR A 242 -2.71 -41.62 14.62
N PHE A 243 -3.44 -40.56 14.25
CA PHE A 243 -4.45 -40.62 13.19
C PHE A 243 -3.81 -40.95 11.82
N PHE A 244 -2.77 -40.21 11.42
CA PHE A 244 -2.05 -40.47 10.16
C PHE A 244 -1.42 -41.86 10.13
N THR A 245 -0.88 -42.33 11.25
CA THR A 245 -0.26 -43.67 11.32
C THR A 245 -1.30 -44.80 11.24
N ASN A 246 -2.51 -44.58 11.78
CA ASN A 246 -3.57 -45.60 11.83
C ASN A 246 -4.47 -45.61 10.59
N LYS A 247 -4.66 -44.46 9.94
CA LYS A 247 -5.62 -44.27 8.83
C LYS A 247 -4.96 -43.96 7.49
N GLY A 248 -3.71 -43.51 7.49
CA GLY A 248 -3.00 -43.11 6.29
C GLY A 248 -2.29 -44.26 5.59
N ASP A 249 -2.17 -44.14 4.28
CA ASP A 249 -1.38 -45.05 3.45
C ASP A 249 0.10 -44.72 3.58
N LYS A 250 0.90 -45.72 3.94
CA LYS A 250 2.35 -45.55 4.15
C LYS A 250 3.13 -45.90 2.90
N THR A 251 3.81 -44.92 2.31
CA THR A 251 4.71 -45.11 1.17
C THR A 251 6.04 -44.40 1.44
N ALA A 252 7.16 -45.10 1.24
CA ALA A 252 8.52 -44.56 1.44
C ALA A 252 8.74 -43.84 2.80
N GLY A 253 8.08 -44.31 3.87
CA GLY A 253 8.23 -43.73 5.21
C GLY A 253 7.35 -42.50 5.49
N VAL A 254 6.55 -42.08 4.51
CA VAL A 254 5.60 -40.97 4.59
C VAL A 254 4.18 -41.53 4.69
N TYR A 255 3.31 -40.90 5.48
CA TYR A 255 1.89 -41.27 5.59
C TYR A 255 1.05 -40.26 4.83
N THR A 256 0.15 -40.74 3.96
CA THR A 256 -0.76 -39.91 3.17
C THR A 256 -2.20 -40.21 3.54
N LEU A 257 -3.03 -39.18 3.61
CA LEU A 257 -4.45 -39.24 3.87
C LEU A 257 -5.22 -38.52 2.77
N GLU A 258 -6.40 -39.06 2.45
CA GLU A 258 -7.41 -38.32 1.73
C GLU A 258 -7.84 -37.08 2.54
N PRO A 259 -8.27 -35.99 1.88
CA PRO A 259 -8.71 -34.76 2.56
C PRO A 259 -9.80 -35.06 3.60
N SER A 260 -9.46 -34.95 4.88
CA SER A 260 -10.42 -35.25 5.96
C SER A 260 -10.22 -34.44 7.25
N ILE A 261 -9.10 -33.73 7.39
CA ILE A 261 -8.77 -32.96 8.60
C ILE A 261 -8.55 -31.50 8.19
N CYS A 262 -9.55 -30.66 8.42
CA CYS A 262 -9.47 -29.24 8.20
C CYS A 262 -8.86 -28.53 9.42
N VAL A 263 -7.98 -27.57 9.16
CA VAL A 263 -7.21 -26.84 10.16
C VAL A 263 -7.11 -25.36 9.79
N GLY A 264 -7.09 -24.51 10.82
CA GLY A 264 -6.69 -23.13 10.70
C GLY A 264 -5.17 -23.02 10.81
N ILE A 265 -4.55 -22.26 9.90
CA ILE A 265 -3.09 -22.04 9.89
C ILE A 265 -2.81 -20.55 9.91
N ASN A 266 -2.17 -20.09 10.97
CA ASN A 266 -1.65 -18.74 11.09
C ASN A 266 -0.39 -18.57 10.24
N CYS A 267 -0.32 -17.48 9.48
CA CYS A 267 0.84 -17.10 8.68
C CYS A 267 0.97 -15.58 8.58
N LEU A 268 2.15 -15.10 8.16
CA LEU A 268 2.36 -13.67 7.93
C LEU A 268 2.05 -13.25 6.47
N HIS A 269 2.15 -14.17 5.52
CA HIS A 269 1.70 -14.06 4.13
C HIS A 269 1.91 -15.40 3.42
N ALA A 270 1.49 -15.50 2.17
CA ALA A 270 1.82 -16.60 1.27
C ALA A 270 2.54 -16.07 0.02
N GLN A 271 3.57 -16.78 -0.45
CA GLN A 271 4.22 -16.50 -1.73
C GLN A 271 4.27 -17.77 -2.57
N LYS A 272 3.66 -17.78 -3.76
CA LYS A 272 3.69 -18.93 -4.69
C LYS A 272 3.39 -20.28 -4.03
N ASN A 273 2.45 -20.29 -3.08
CA ASN A 273 2.02 -21.46 -2.29
C ASN A 273 2.95 -21.87 -1.13
N ASP A 274 3.91 -21.04 -0.74
CA ASP A 274 4.62 -21.20 0.52
C ASP A 274 4.09 -20.19 1.55
N LEU A 275 3.45 -20.71 2.60
CA LEU A 275 3.10 -19.93 3.79
C LEU A 275 4.37 -19.51 4.52
N ARG A 276 4.43 -18.24 4.91
CA ARG A 276 5.50 -17.72 5.74
C ARG A 276 5.18 -17.89 7.22
N GLU A 277 6.10 -18.57 7.90
CA GLU A 277 5.99 -18.91 9.33
C GLU A 277 4.65 -19.59 9.67
N PRO A 278 4.31 -20.69 8.98
CA PRO A 278 3.05 -21.38 9.21
C PRO A 278 3.01 -21.94 10.63
N MET A 279 1.97 -21.58 11.36
CA MET A 279 1.67 -22.06 12.70
C MET A 279 0.27 -22.65 12.73
N PHE A 280 0.14 -23.87 13.24
CA PHE A 280 -1.17 -24.42 13.55
C PHE A 280 -1.92 -23.46 14.49
N SER A 281 -3.18 -23.18 14.15
CA SER A 281 -4.06 -22.34 14.95
C SER A 281 -5.14 -23.16 15.65
N SER A 282 -5.87 -23.98 14.90
CA SER A 282 -7.01 -24.74 15.43
C SER A 282 -7.44 -25.86 14.49
N PHE A 283 -8.21 -26.81 15.02
CA PHE A 283 -9.00 -27.74 14.21
C PHE A 283 -10.31 -27.08 13.77
N LEU A 284 -10.67 -27.22 12.50
CA LEU A 284 -11.91 -26.69 11.93
C LEU A 284 -12.88 -27.85 11.68
N LEU A 285 -13.44 -28.38 12.78
CA LEU A 285 -14.20 -29.62 12.78
C LEU A 285 -15.53 -29.56 11.99
N GLU A 286 -16.05 -28.36 11.77
CA GLU A 286 -17.29 -28.13 11.01
C GLU A 286 -17.05 -27.82 9.53
N LEU A 287 -15.79 -27.59 9.14
CA LEU A 287 -15.42 -27.21 7.79
C LEU A 287 -15.20 -28.46 6.91
N SER A 288 -15.83 -28.51 5.75
CA SER A 288 -15.57 -29.56 4.78
C SER A 288 -14.28 -29.28 3.98
N PRO A 289 -13.51 -30.30 3.58
CA PRO A 289 -12.33 -30.10 2.74
C PRO A 289 -12.62 -29.35 1.44
N GLU A 290 -13.82 -29.52 0.86
CA GLU A 290 -14.27 -28.86 -0.37
C GLU A 290 -14.38 -27.34 -0.23
N GLU A 291 -14.55 -26.82 1.00
CA GLU A 291 -14.56 -25.39 1.30
C GLU A 291 -13.14 -24.80 1.41
N CYS A 292 -12.12 -25.65 1.61
CA CYS A 292 -10.73 -25.22 1.62
C CYS A 292 -10.24 -25.04 0.16
N THR A 293 -10.56 -23.89 -0.44
CA THR A 293 -10.20 -23.58 -1.83
C THR A 293 -9.08 -22.56 -1.92
N ARG A 294 -8.48 -22.46 -3.11
CA ARG A 294 -7.49 -21.42 -3.42
C ARG A 294 -8.07 -20.02 -3.25
N GLU A 295 -9.31 -19.83 -3.71
CA GLU A 295 -10.04 -18.57 -3.59
C GLU A 295 -10.29 -18.21 -2.12
N GLN A 296 -10.60 -19.19 -1.27
CA GLN A 296 -10.78 -18.97 0.17
C GLN A 296 -9.46 -18.56 0.84
N ILE A 297 -8.32 -19.15 0.46
CA ILE A 297 -7.01 -18.68 0.96
C ILE A 297 -6.76 -17.22 0.57
N GLU A 298 -7.04 -16.84 -0.68
CA GLU A 298 -6.83 -15.46 -1.12
C GLU A 298 -7.70 -14.48 -0.33
N TRP A 299 -8.93 -14.89 -0.01
CA TRP A 299 -9.84 -14.16 0.86
C TRP A 299 -9.30 -14.04 2.30
N ASP A 300 -8.90 -15.15 2.91
CA ASP A 300 -8.38 -15.21 4.27
C ASP A 300 -7.10 -14.35 4.43
N LEU A 301 -6.20 -14.41 3.45
CA LEU A 301 -4.96 -13.63 3.44
C LEU A 301 -5.18 -12.12 3.27
N ALA A 302 -6.33 -11.71 2.73
CA ALA A 302 -6.68 -10.31 2.53
C ALA A 302 -7.08 -9.60 3.81
N LEU A 303 -7.34 -10.32 4.92
CA LEU A 303 -7.73 -9.75 6.21
C LEU A 303 -8.94 -8.81 6.08
N PHE A 304 -10.05 -9.33 5.55
CA PHE A 304 -11.28 -8.56 5.45
C PHE A 304 -11.80 -8.17 6.84
N PRO A 305 -12.27 -6.92 7.04
CA PRO A 305 -12.98 -6.56 8.25
C PRO A 305 -14.37 -7.19 8.27
N HIS A 306 -15.02 -7.15 9.44
CA HIS A 306 -16.39 -7.62 9.64
C HIS A 306 -17.40 -6.72 8.90
N VAL A 307 -17.70 -7.09 7.66
CA VAL A 307 -18.75 -6.52 6.80
C VAL A 307 -19.55 -7.68 6.23
N ASP A 308 -20.86 -7.52 6.05
CA ASP A 308 -21.74 -8.57 5.51
C ASP A 308 -21.58 -8.68 3.98
N TYR A 309 -20.58 -9.44 3.53
CA TYR A 309 -20.34 -9.71 2.12
C TYR A 309 -21.39 -10.69 1.57
N SER A 310 -21.95 -10.40 0.40
CA SER A 310 -22.96 -11.24 -0.24
C SER A 310 -22.73 -11.38 -1.74
N ASN A 311 -23.20 -12.47 -2.33
CA ASN A 311 -23.14 -12.71 -3.78
C ASN A 311 -21.73 -12.47 -4.38
N THR A 312 -20.69 -12.91 -3.68
CA THR A 312 -19.28 -12.70 -4.05
C THR A 312 -18.92 -13.34 -5.39
N GLU A 313 -19.63 -14.41 -5.76
CA GLU A 313 -19.50 -15.12 -7.04
C GLU A 313 -20.16 -14.41 -8.23
N LYS A 314 -20.90 -13.31 -8.00
CA LYS A 314 -21.59 -12.59 -9.09
C LYS A 314 -20.57 -12.06 -10.10
N ILE A 315 -20.75 -12.40 -11.38
CA ILE A 315 -19.92 -11.90 -12.49
C ILE A 315 -20.21 -10.41 -12.69
N LEU A 316 -19.19 -9.56 -12.57
CA LEU A 316 -19.29 -8.11 -12.81
C LEU A 316 -18.74 -7.70 -14.18
N TRP A 317 -17.66 -8.34 -14.63
CA TRP A 317 -17.10 -8.21 -15.97
C TRP A 317 -17.13 -9.55 -16.67
N LYS A 318 -18.01 -9.70 -17.65
CA LYS A 318 -18.30 -10.99 -18.28
C LYS A 318 -17.11 -11.50 -19.10
N ASP A 319 -16.55 -10.66 -19.96
CA ASP A 319 -15.53 -11.08 -20.93
C ASP A 319 -14.18 -11.37 -20.26
N SER A 320 -13.86 -10.65 -19.18
CA SER A 320 -12.65 -10.89 -18.38
C SER A 320 -12.88 -11.82 -17.17
N HIS A 321 -14.09 -12.39 -17.05
CA HIS A 321 -14.49 -13.30 -15.96
C HIS A 321 -14.29 -12.77 -14.53
N PHE A 322 -14.20 -11.45 -14.34
CA PHE A 322 -14.06 -10.89 -13.00
C PHE A 322 -15.41 -10.85 -12.29
N GLN A 323 -15.50 -11.65 -11.23
CA GLN A 323 -16.57 -11.62 -10.24
C GLN A 323 -16.40 -10.53 -9.17
N LYS A 324 -17.46 -10.30 -8.39
CA LYS A 324 -17.51 -9.36 -7.26
C LYS A 324 -16.43 -9.62 -6.21
N ARG A 325 -16.07 -10.89 -5.94
CA ARG A 325 -14.96 -11.23 -5.04
C ARG A 325 -13.64 -10.59 -5.46
N HIS A 326 -13.34 -10.55 -6.76
CA HIS A 326 -12.10 -9.97 -7.26
C HIS A 326 -12.09 -8.45 -7.10
N LEU A 327 -13.24 -7.79 -7.27
CA LEU A 327 -13.38 -6.37 -6.95
C LEU A 327 -13.14 -6.11 -5.46
N LEU A 328 -13.75 -6.91 -4.58
CA LEU A 328 -13.59 -6.74 -3.12
C LEU A 328 -12.16 -7.00 -2.66
N LEU A 329 -11.50 -8.03 -3.20
CA LEU A 329 -10.09 -8.31 -2.97
C LEU A 329 -9.22 -7.13 -3.43
N TYR A 330 -9.44 -6.64 -4.65
CA TYR A 330 -8.74 -5.48 -5.17
C TYR A 330 -8.91 -4.26 -4.25
N LEU A 331 -10.15 -3.91 -3.90
CA LEU A 331 -10.44 -2.77 -3.02
C LEU A 331 -9.78 -2.93 -1.64
N ARG A 332 -9.84 -4.13 -1.04
CA ARG A 332 -9.22 -4.42 0.25
C ARG A 332 -7.70 -4.22 0.22
N GLN A 333 -7.06 -4.68 -0.85
CA GLN A 333 -5.62 -4.70 -0.96
C GLN A 333 -5.04 -3.36 -1.43
N ILE A 334 -5.78 -2.62 -2.27
CA ILE A 334 -5.38 -1.30 -2.79
C ILE A 334 -5.78 -0.14 -1.86
N ALA A 335 -6.66 -0.39 -0.87
CA ALA A 335 -7.16 0.62 0.07
C ALA A 335 -6.07 1.55 0.65
N PRO A 336 -4.90 1.06 1.07
CA PRO A 336 -3.81 1.91 1.55
C PRO A 336 -3.37 3.02 0.59
N TYR A 337 -3.49 2.78 -0.71
CA TYR A 337 -3.09 3.72 -1.76
C TYR A 337 -4.28 4.54 -2.27
N MET A 338 -5.50 4.00 -2.19
CA MET A 338 -6.71 4.64 -2.71
C MET A 338 -7.36 5.58 -1.68
N LEU A 339 -7.46 5.16 -0.41
CA LEU A 339 -8.15 5.92 0.65
C LEU A 339 -7.60 7.34 0.88
N PRO A 340 -6.28 7.61 0.81
CA PRO A 340 -5.77 8.98 0.97
C PRO A 340 -6.41 9.99 0.03
N PHE A 341 -6.87 9.57 -1.16
CA PHE A 341 -7.54 10.44 -2.13
C PHE A 341 -9.05 10.55 -1.89
N LEU A 342 -9.68 9.57 -1.24
CA LEU A 342 -11.11 9.58 -0.94
C LEU A 342 -11.44 10.32 0.36
N LYS A 343 -10.44 10.38 1.26
CA LYS A 343 -10.60 10.89 2.62
C LYS A 343 -11.11 12.33 2.63
N ASP A 344 -12.15 12.53 3.43
CA ASP A 344 -12.81 13.80 3.67
C ASP A 344 -13.32 14.48 2.40
N LYS A 345 -13.70 13.72 1.37
CA LYS A 345 -14.32 14.22 0.14
C LYS A 345 -15.74 13.65 -0.07
N LYS A 346 -16.64 14.45 -0.66
CA LYS A 346 -18.01 14.01 -1.00
C LYS A 346 -17.94 12.97 -2.11
N LEU A 347 -18.19 11.71 -1.77
CA LEU A 347 -18.03 10.60 -2.69
C LEU A 347 -19.21 10.51 -3.66
N THR A 348 -18.91 10.40 -4.95
CA THR A 348 -19.85 9.92 -5.97
C THR A 348 -19.40 8.55 -6.44
N VAL A 349 -20.24 7.53 -6.31
CA VAL A 349 -19.96 6.20 -6.89
C VAL A 349 -20.83 5.93 -8.11
N ILE A 350 -20.30 5.14 -9.05
CA ILE A 350 -21.10 4.52 -10.10
C ILE A 350 -21.25 3.04 -9.76
N ARG A 351 -22.51 2.62 -9.59
CA ARG A 351 -22.87 1.26 -9.21
C ARG A 351 -23.28 0.44 -10.42
N PHE A 352 -22.84 -0.82 -10.41
CA PHE A 352 -23.17 -1.85 -11.38
C PHE A 352 -23.64 -3.11 -10.63
N PRO A 353 -24.83 -3.09 -10.00
CA PRO A 353 -25.27 -4.17 -9.12
C PRO A 353 -25.31 -5.54 -9.80
N ASP A 354 -25.57 -5.56 -11.12
CA ASP A 354 -25.72 -6.76 -11.94
C ASP A 354 -24.65 -6.87 -13.05
N GLY A 355 -23.54 -6.15 -12.89
CA GLY A 355 -22.41 -6.15 -13.81
C GLY A 355 -22.47 -5.06 -14.88
N ILE A 356 -21.34 -4.87 -15.58
CA ILE A 356 -21.11 -3.71 -16.46
C ILE A 356 -21.96 -3.69 -17.74
N ASN A 357 -22.51 -4.83 -18.14
CA ASN A 357 -23.37 -4.93 -19.32
C ASN A 357 -24.85 -4.66 -19.00
N GLN A 358 -25.18 -4.38 -17.73
CA GLN A 358 -26.53 -4.04 -17.25
C GLN A 358 -26.63 -2.55 -16.89
N GLU A 359 -27.80 -2.13 -16.40
CA GLU A 359 -28.00 -0.75 -15.97
C GLU A 359 -27.05 -0.34 -14.83
N SER A 360 -26.47 0.84 -14.98
CA SER A 360 -25.62 1.48 -13.98
C SER A 360 -26.23 2.79 -13.53
N PHE A 361 -25.95 3.22 -12.30
CA PHE A 361 -26.41 4.51 -11.81
C PHE A 361 -25.40 5.21 -10.92
N PHE A 362 -25.48 6.54 -10.90
CA PHE A 362 -24.69 7.41 -10.04
C PHE A 362 -25.35 7.52 -8.68
N GLN A 363 -24.55 7.45 -7.61
CA GLN A 363 -25.03 7.64 -6.24
C GLN A 363 -24.13 8.63 -5.51
N LYS A 364 -24.74 9.66 -4.91
CA LYS A 364 -24.08 10.68 -4.07
C LYS A 364 -24.58 10.67 -2.63
N HIS A 365 -25.85 10.30 -2.46
CA HIS A 365 -26.54 10.30 -1.18
C HIS A 365 -26.45 8.93 -0.52
N LEU A 366 -26.27 8.95 0.79
CA LEU A 366 -26.27 7.74 1.58
C LEU A 366 -27.71 7.19 1.67
N PRO A 367 -27.94 5.89 1.42
CA PRO A 367 -29.26 5.30 1.53
C PRO A 367 -29.62 5.00 2.99
N ASP A 368 -30.92 5.00 3.32
CA ASP A 368 -31.42 4.78 4.69
C ASP A 368 -31.02 3.43 5.31
N TYR A 369 -30.72 2.42 4.48
CA TYR A 369 -30.27 1.09 4.93
C TYR A 369 -28.76 1.02 5.21
N ALA A 370 -28.00 2.10 5.02
CA ALA A 370 -26.57 2.09 5.25
C ALA A 370 -26.27 1.82 6.74
N PRO A 371 -25.37 0.88 7.05
CA PRO A 371 -24.94 0.64 8.43
C PRO A 371 -24.30 1.87 9.08
N ASP A 372 -24.36 1.95 10.41
CA ASP A 372 -23.87 3.11 11.17
C ASP A 372 -22.38 3.42 10.95
N TYR A 373 -21.57 2.39 10.69
CA TYR A 373 -20.13 2.54 10.45
C TYR A 373 -19.81 3.20 9.11
N VAL A 374 -20.76 3.28 8.16
CA VAL A 374 -20.51 3.90 6.86
C VAL A 374 -20.40 5.42 7.04
N ASN A 375 -19.27 5.98 6.62
CA ASN A 375 -18.97 7.39 6.84
C ASN A 375 -19.94 8.28 6.06
N ARG A 376 -20.32 9.40 6.69
CA ARG A 376 -21.33 10.31 6.17
C ARG A 376 -21.10 11.75 6.60
N ILE A 377 -21.63 12.67 5.82
CA ILE A 377 -21.73 14.08 6.21
C ILE A 377 -23.16 14.58 6.02
N GLU A 378 -23.69 15.24 7.05
CA GLU A 378 -25.01 15.82 7.02
C GLU A 378 -25.01 17.12 6.21
N GLY A 379 -25.81 17.15 5.15
CA GLY A 379 -26.13 18.37 4.41
C GLY A 379 -27.37 19.07 4.97
N SER A 380 -27.74 20.20 4.38
CA SER A 380 -28.92 20.97 4.80
C SER A 380 -30.26 20.26 4.52
N LYS A 381 -30.28 19.30 3.58
CA LYS A 381 -31.48 18.54 3.19
C LYS A 381 -31.23 17.04 3.00
N GLU A 382 -29.99 16.64 2.73
CA GLU A 382 -29.63 15.27 2.34
C GLU A 382 -28.28 14.90 2.95
N THR A 383 -28.10 13.62 3.27
CA THR A 383 -26.86 13.07 3.80
C THR A 383 -25.98 12.57 2.66
N TYR A 384 -24.75 13.07 2.59
CA TYR A 384 -23.80 12.71 1.54
C TYR A 384 -22.86 11.59 2.00
N MET A 385 -22.45 10.75 1.03
CA MET A 385 -21.46 9.71 1.28
C MET A 385 -20.05 10.31 1.36
N VAL A 386 -19.26 9.79 2.29
CA VAL A 386 -17.82 10.03 2.41
C VAL A 386 -17.16 8.67 2.60
N CYS A 387 -15.90 8.50 2.21
CA CYS A 387 -15.18 7.23 2.39
C CYS A 387 -13.81 7.50 3.03
N ASN A 388 -13.78 7.43 4.36
CA ASN A 388 -12.60 7.71 5.18
C ASN A 388 -11.89 6.44 5.66
N ASP A 389 -12.57 5.30 5.62
CA ASP A 389 -12.06 4.04 6.14
C ASP A 389 -12.33 2.85 5.21
N LEU A 390 -11.65 1.75 5.54
CA LEU A 390 -11.73 0.50 4.82
C LEU A 390 -13.13 -0.13 4.85
N ASN A 391 -13.86 0.02 5.97
CA ASN A 391 -15.20 -0.55 6.12
C ASN A 391 -16.18 0.09 5.14
N SER A 392 -16.15 1.42 5.03
CA SER A 392 -16.97 2.19 4.10
C SER A 392 -16.62 1.87 2.65
N LEU A 393 -15.31 1.78 2.32
CA LEU A 393 -14.84 1.44 0.98
C LEU A 393 -15.39 0.08 0.52
N LEU A 394 -15.25 -0.94 1.38
CA LEU A 394 -15.68 -2.29 1.11
C LEU A 394 -17.21 -2.43 1.12
N TRP A 395 -17.91 -1.67 1.96
CA TRP A 395 -19.36 -1.62 1.91
C TRP A 395 -19.85 -1.07 0.57
N HIS A 396 -19.28 0.04 0.07
CA HIS A 396 -19.61 0.55 -1.27
C HIS A 396 -19.34 -0.48 -2.37
N GLY A 397 -18.17 -1.14 -2.34
CA GLY A 397 -17.84 -2.21 -3.29
C GLY A 397 -18.82 -3.39 -3.20
N ASN A 398 -19.23 -3.76 -1.99
CA ASN A 398 -20.22 -4.80 -1.74
C ASN A 398 -21.61 -4.42 -2.28
N GLN A 399 -21.92 -3.13 -2.31
CA GLN A 399 -23.12 -2.58 -2.95
C GLN A 399 -23.01 -2.47 -4.48
N GLY A 400 -21.90 -2.93 -5.07
CA GLY A 400 -21.66 -2.92 -6.51
C GLY A 400 -21.08 -1.61 -7.03
N ALA A 401 -20.53 -0.75 -6.16
CA ALA A 401 -19.76 0.41 -6.61
C ALA A 401 -18.47 -0.05 -7.31
N ILE A 402 -18.32 0.32 -8.58
CA ILE A 402 -17.09 0.03 -9.35
C ILE A 402 -16.26 1.29 -9.51
N GLU A 403 -16.89 2.43 -9.84
CA GLU A 403 -16.17 3.69 -10.01
C GLU A 403 -16.36 4.61 -8.82
N TYR A 404 -15.26 5.22 -8.36
CA TYR A 404 -15.20 6.16 -7.25
C TYR A 404 -14.74 7.50 -7.78
N HIS A 405 -15.60 8.51 -7.67
CA HIS A 405 -15.38 9.86 -8.17
C HIS A 405 -15.40 10.85 -7.02
N ILE A 406 -14.42 11.76 -7.02
CA ILE A 406 -14.18 12.72 -5.94
C ILE A 406 -14.17 14.16 -6.48
N PRO A 407 -14.65 15.14 -5.71
CA PRO A 407 -14.46 16.55 -6.00
C PRO A 407 -13.02 17.00 -5.74
N PHE A 408 -12.68 18.23 -6.13
CA PHE A 408 -11.33 18.78 -5.94
C PHE A 408 -11.16 19.47 -4.58
N GLU A 409 -12.23 19.61 -3.79
CA GLU A 409 -12.20 20.12 -2.41
C GLU A 409 -12.49 19.02 -1.38
N THR A 410 -12.09 19.24 -0.13
CA THR A 410 -12.56 18.45 1.01
C THR A 410 -13.92 18.95 1.51
N VAL A 411 -14.62 18.15 2.30
CA VAL A 411 -15.93 18.50 2.89
C VAL A 411 -15.89 19.75 3.78
N GLN A 412 -14.72 20.10 4.31
CA GLN A 412 -14.52 21.26 5.18
C GLN A 412 -14.08 22.52 4.41
N ALA A 413 -13.62 22.36 3.17
CA ALA A 413 -13.09 23.45 2.36
C ALA A 413 -14.10 23.89 1.30
N SER A 414 -14.05 25.17 0.93
CA SER A 414 -14.77 25.73 -0.23
C SER A 414 -13.86 25.93 -1.46
N ALA A 415 -12.55 25.71 -1.28
CA ALA A 415 -11.53 25.87 -2.30
C ALA A 415 -10.86 24.52 -2.62
N PRO A 416 -10.33 24.32 -3.84
CA PRO A 416 -9.70 23.07 -4.22
C PRO A 416 -8.38 22.81 -3.48
N ASP A 417 -8.03 21.53 -3.33
CA ASP A 417 -6.77 21.01 -2.76
C ASP A 417 -5.87 20.31 -3.81
N GLU A 418 -6.23 20.47 -5.08
CA GLU A 418 -5.49 20.01 -6.25
C GLU A 418 -5.95 20.77 -7.50
N ILE A 419 -5.08 20.87 -8.51
CA ILE A 419 -5.43 21.29 -9.87
C ILE A 419 -5.36 20.07 -10.77
N VAL A 420 -6.34 19.88 -11.66
CA VAL A 420 -6.39 18.72 -12.55
C VAL A 420 -6.61 19.09 -14.00
N PHE A 421 -5.81 18.51 -14.89
CA PHE A 421 -6.01 18.54 -16.34
C PHE A 421 -6.48 17.16 -16.81
N ASP A 422 -7.66 17.11 -17.43
CA ASP A 422 -8.19 15.89 -18.05
C ASP A 422 -7.94 15.91 -19.56
N LEU A 423 -7.18 14.92 -20.04
CA LEU A 423 -6.70 14.80 -21.42
C LEU A 423 -7.52 13.73 -22.14
N ASP A 424 -8.40 14.19 -23.02
CA ASP A 424 -9.43 13.38 -23.65
C ASP A 424 -9.17 13.21 -25.15
N PRO A 425 -8.47 12.15 -25.59
CA PRO A 425 -8.33 11.87 -27.01
C PRO A 425 -9.68 11.48 -27.63
N PRO A 426 -9.85 11.58 -28.96
CA PRO A 426 -11.10 11.21 -29.64
C PRO A 426 -11.57 9.78 -29.31
N ASP A 427 -10.64 8.84 -29.39
CA ASP A 427 -10.79 7.41 -29.16
C ASP A 427 -9.49 6.83 -28.57
N ARG A 428 -9.47 5.51 -28.37
CA ARG A 428 -8.33 4.80 -27.78
C ARG A 428 -7.15 4.67 -28.74
N GLU A 429 -7.40 4.57 -30.04
CA GLU A 429 -6.34 4.48 -31.07
C GLU A 429 -5.53 5.79 -31.14
N SER A 430 -6.17 6.90 -30.75
CA SER A 430 -5.56 8.23 -30.65
C SER A 430 -4.88 8.50 -29.29
N PHE A 431 -4.60 7.48 -28.47
CA PHE A 431 -4.04 7.66 -27.12
C PHE A 431 -2.65 8.35 -27.13
N SER A 432 -1.87 8.20 -28.20
CA SER A 432 -0.59 8.91 -28.38
C SER A 432 -0.72 10.43 -28.31
N LEU A 433 -1.89 11.00 -28.65
CA LEU A 433 -2.17 12.43 -28.45
C LEU A 433 -2.14 12.80 -26.96
N ALA A 434 -2.66 11.95 -26.08
CA ALA A 434 -2.67 12.17 -24.64
C ALA A 434 -1.25 12.09 -24.05
N ILE A 435 -0.44 11.14 -24.53
CA ILE A 435 0.98 11.04 -24.18
C ILE A 435 1.72 12.32 -24.59
N LYS A 436 1.52 12.79 -25.83
CA LYS A 436 2.16 14.02 -26.32
C LYS A 436 1.72 15.24 -25.49
N ALA A 437 0.43 15.41 -25.25
CA ALA A 437 -0.09 16.50 -24.43
C ALA A 437 0.47 16.46 -23.00
N ALA A 438 0.53 15.28 -22.39
CA ALA A 438 1.04 15.12 -21.03
C ALA A 438 2.52 15.48 -20.91
N ASN A 439 3.35 15.07 -21.86
CA ASN A 439 4.76 15.42 -21.88
C ASN A 439 4.99 16.93 -22.10
N LEU A 440 4.18 17.59 -22.93
CA LEU A 440 4.23 19.05 -23.09
C LEU A 440 3.83 19.79 -21.81
N LEU A 441 2.78 19.32 -21.13
CA LEU A 441 2.35 19.87 -19.84
C LEU A 441 3.42 19.68 -18.76
N LYS A 442 4.09 18.51 -18.72
CA LYS A 442 5.19 18.27 -17.79
C LYS A 442 6.32 19.29 -17.94
N ILE A 443 6.69 19.64 -19.17
CA ILE A 443 7.71 20.68 -19.44
C ILE A 443 7.29 22.04 -18.87
N ILE A 444 6.01 22.39 -18.98
CA ILE A 444 5.47 23.65 -18.44
C ILE A 444 5.53 23.63 -16.92
N PHE A 445 5.02 22.56 -16.29
CA PHE A 445 5.00 22.44 -14.83
C PHE A 445 6.40 22.41 -14.22
N ASP A 446 7.36 21.77 -14.86
CA ASP A 446 8.77 21.79 -14.43
C ASP A 446 9.37 23.18 -14.45
N ARG A 447 9.01 24.02 -15.44
CA ARG A 447 9.47 25.43 -15.49
C ARG A 447 8.80 26.31 -14.44
N LEU A 448 7.59 25.94 -14.01
CA LEU A 448 6.86 26.60 -12.93
C LEU A 448 7.26 26.05 -11.55
N ASN A 449 8.23 25.13 -11.47
CA ASN A 449 8.61 24.40 -10.25
C ASN A 449 7.44 23.68 -9.58
N LEU A 450 6.46 23.22 -10.36
CA LEU A 450 5.31 22.47 -9.87
C LEU A 450 5.56 20.98 -9.95
N GLU A 451 5.42 20.30 -8.81
CA GLU A 451 5.41 18.84 -8.77
C GLU A 451 4.06 18.31 -9.26
N ALA A 452 4.06 17.86 -10.52
CA ALA A 452 2.90 17.28 -11.18
C ALA A 452 2.93 15.75 -11.18
N TYR A 453 1.76 15.13 -11.09
CA TYR A 453 1.55 13.69 -11.00
C TYR A 453 0.62 13.22 -12.11
N VAL A 454 0.89 12.05 -12.70
CA VAL A 454 0.16 11.60 -13.89
C VAL A 454 -0.44 10.22 -13.71
N LYS A 455 -1.66 10.03 -14.22
CA LYS A 455 -2.33 8.73 -14.24
C LYS A 455 -3.08 8.50 -15.54
N THR A 456 -3.30 7.23 -15.88
CA THR A 456 -4.35 6.91 -16.86
C THR A 456 -5.71 7.21 -16.24
N SER A 457 -6.70 7.61 -17.04
CA SER A 457 -8.07 7.75 -16.53
C SER A 457 -8.74 6.40 -16.28
N GLY A 458 -8.08 5.28 -16.62
CA GLY A 458 -8.66 3.94 -16.76
C GLY A 458 -9.61 3.84 -17.95
N GLY A 459 -9.78 4.93 -18.71
CA GLY A 459 -10.57 4.94 -19.92
C GLY A 459 -9.74 5.07 -21.16
N LYS A 460 -9.99 6.13 -21.93
CA LYS A 460 -9.25 6.42 -23.16
C LYS A 460 -8.20 7.51 -22.99
N GLY A 461 -8.16 8.17 -21.84
CA GLY A 461 -7.39 9.41 -21.64
C GLY A 461 -6.41 9.35 -20.49
N MET A 462 -5.82 10.51 -20.17
CA MET A 462 -4.87 10.68 -19.08
C MET A 462 -5.25 11.88 -18.22
N GLN A 463 -4.82 11.88 -16.98
CA GLN A 463 -5.08 12.94 -16.02
C GLN A 463 -3.78 13.37 -15.36
N ILE A 464 -3.58 14.68 -15.25
CA ILE A 464 -2.43 15.27 -14.57
C ILE A 464 -2.94 16.05 -13.37
N HIS A 465 -2.39 15.74 -12.21
CA HIS A 465 -2.76 16.29 -10.92
C HIS A 465 -1.60 17.11 -10.37
N ILE A 466 -1.91 18.28 -9.83
CA ILE A 466 -0.94 19.13 -9.13
C ILE A 466 -1.53 19.38 -7.74
N PRO A 467 -1.04 18.70 -6.69
CA PRO A 467 -1.55 18.91 -5.34
C PRO A 467 -1.21 20.32 -4.85
N ILE A 468 -2.16 20.97 -4.19
CA ILE A 468 -2.00 22.31 -3.60
C ILE A 468 -2.65 22.36 -2.22
N GLN A 469 -2.18 23.24 -1.34
CA GLN A 469 -2.84 23.45 -0.06
C GLN A 469 -4.22 24.08 -0.27
N ALA A 470 -5.25 23.53 0.38
CA ALA A 470 -6.61 24.05 0.30
C ALA A 470 -6.64 25.54 0.67
N GLY A 471 -7.28 26.35 -0.17
CA GLY A 471 -7.39 27.81 0.03
C GLY A 471 -6.17 28.62 -0.43
N SER A 472 -5.13 27.97 -0.97
CA SER A 472 -4.01 28.69 -1.61
C SER A 472 -4.39 29.32 -2.95
N LEU A 473 -5.40 28.74 -3.61
CA LEU A 473 -6.06 29.26 -4.82
C LEU A 473 -7.57 28.96 -4.74
N THR A 474 -8.36 29.83 -5.34
CA THR A 474 -9.80 29.68 -5.56
C THR A 474 -10.09 28.91 -6.84
N TYR A 475 -11.34 28.49 -7.02
CA TYR A 475 -11.79 27.88 -8.28
C TYR A 475 -11.68 28.84 -9.49
N GLU A 476 -11.78 30.16 -9.26
CA GLU A 476 -11.62 31.15 -10.32
C GLU A 476 -10.15 31.29 -10.74
N GLU A 477 -9.23 31.38 -9.78
CA GLU A 477 -7.79 31.45 -10.03
C GLU A 477 -7.25 30.18 -10.71
N THR A 478 -7.65 29.00 -10.23
CA THR A 478 -7.28 27.72 -10.86
C THR A 478 -7.84 27.59 -12.28
N ARG A 479 -9.05 28.13 -12.53
CA ARG A 479 -9.63 28.17 -13.87
C ARG A 479 -8.82 29.08 -14.81
N LEU A 480 -8.42 30.27 -14.37
CA LEU A 480 -7.57 31.15 -15.16
C LEU A 480 -6.25 30.45 -15.51
N PHE A 481 -5.56 29.89 -14.51
CA PHE A 481 -4.32 29.15 -14.73
C PHE A 481 -4.48 28.00 -15.75
N THR A 482 -5.46 27.13 -15.54
CA THR A 482 -5.69 25.97 -16.42
C THR A 482 -6.08 26.38 -17.84
N GLU A 483 -6.82 27.49 -18.00
CA GLU A 483 -7.16 28.07 -19.29
C GLU A 483 -5.92 28.61 -20.03
N HIS A 484 -5.06 29.36 -19.36
CA HIS A 484 -3.81 29.87 -19.95
C HIS A 484 -2.89 28.75 -20.41
N VAL A 485 -2.70 27.72 -19.59
CA VAL A 485 -1.91 26.55 -19.94
C VAL A 485 -2.52 25.81 -21.14
N ALA A 486 -3.84 25.62 -21.17
CA ALA A 486 -4.52 24.97 -22.29
C ALA A 486 -4.38 25.78 -23.60
N GLN A 487 -4.52 27.10 -23.55
CA GLN A 487 -4.34 27.98 -24.71
C GLN A 487 -2.90 27.95 -25.22
N LEU A 488 -1.91 27.91 -24.32
CA LEU A 488 -0.50 27.80 -24.71
C LEU A 488 -0.22 26.50 -25.48
N LEU A 489 -0.78 25.37 -25.03
CA LEU A 489 -0.68 24.10 -25.76
C LEU A 489 -1.32 24.19 -27.16
N ILE A 490 -2.51 24.77 -27.26
CA ILE A 490 -3.22 24.93 -28.53
C ILE A 490 -2.45 25.84 -29.48
N ASN A 491 -1.84 26.91 -28.98
CA ASN A 491 -1.05 27.83 -29.80
C ASN A 491 0.22 27.16 -30.34
N GLN A 492 0.82 26.25 -29.57
CA GLN A 492 1.99 25.48 -30.02
C GLN A 492 1.63 24.38 -31.02
N GLU A 493 0.52 23.68 -30.82
CA GLU A 493 0.12 22.50 -31.59
C GLU A 493 -1.39 22.54 -31.97
N PRO A 494 -1.83 23.52 -32.79
CA PRO A 494 -3.25 23.80 -33.05
C PRO A 494 -3.98 22.69 -33.80
N ASP A 495 -3.24 21.89 -34.55
CA ASP A 495 -3.73 20.75 -35.33
C ASP A 495 -3.93 19.49 -34.47
N LEU A 496 -3.41 19.47 -33.24
CA LEU A 496 -3.46 18.31 -32.35
C LEU A 496 -4.38 18.52 -31.14
N PHE A 497 -4.50 19.76 -30.65
CA PHE A 497 -5.21 20.06 -29.40
C PHE A 497 -6.36 21.03 -29.59
N THR A 498 -7.38 20.93 -28.72
CA THR A 498 -8.53 21.84 -28.73
C THR A 498 -9.21 21.93 -27.37
N THR A 499 -9.84 23.07 -27.09
CA THR A 499 -10.78 23.29 -25.97
C THR A 499 -12.23 23.36 -26.44
N GLU A 500 -12.52 23.01 -27.71
CA GLU A 500 -13.88 22.99 -28.24
C GLU A 500 -14.71 21.87 -27.61
N ARG A 501 -15.79 22.27 -26.92
CA ARG A 501 -16.65 21.37 -26.17
C ARG A 501 -17.42 20.40 -27.08
N LEU A 502 -17.86 20.85 -28.25
CA LEU A 502 -18.66 20.02 -29.16
C LEU A 502 -17.79 18.99 -29.90
N LYS A 503 -17.95 17.69 -29.58
CA LYS A 503 -17.21 16.58 -30.20
C LYS A 503 -17.13 16.67 -31.73
N LYS A 504 -18.22 17.05 -32.40
CA LYS A 504 -18.29 17.20 -33.88
C LYS A 504 -17.37 18.27 -34.45
N LYS A 505 -16.97 19.27 -33.65
CA LYS A 505 -16.10 20.38 -34.06
C LYS A 505 -14.64 20.18 -33.62
N ARG A 506 -14.34 19.11 -32.86
CA ARG A 506 -12.98 18.83 -32.39
C ARG A 506 -12.06 18.39 -33.53
N GLY A 507 -12.60 17.75 -34.58
CA GLY A 507 -11.82 17.37 -35.76
C GLY A 507 -10.66 16.42 -35.45
N ASN A 508 -10.94 15.34 -34.72
CA ASN A 508 -9.96 14.33 -34.27
C ASN A 508 -8.79 14.85 -33.41
N ARG A 509 -8.88 16.08 -32.91
CA ARG A 509 -7.93 16.62 -31.93
C ARG A 509 -8.24 16.12 -30.53
N LEU A 510 -7.21 16.07 -29.69
CA LEU A 510 -7.36 15.82 -28.27
C LEU A 510 -8.00 17.03 -27.59
N TYR A 511 -8.98 16.75 -26.75
CA TYR A 511 -9.68 17.74 -25.95
C TYR A 511 -8.95 17.92 -24.61
N ILE A 512 -8.51 19.14 -24.34
CA ILE A 512 -7.96 19.51 -23.03
C ILE A 512 -9.11 20.05 -22.19
N ASP A 513 -9.66 19.24 -21.29
CA ASP A 513 -10.84 19.60 -20.51
C ASP A 513 -10.48 20.36 -19.23
N TYR A 514 -10.05 21.61 -19.38
CA TYR A 514 -9.83 22.50 -18.24
C TYR A 514 -11.14 22.84 -17.49
N VAL A 515 -12.31 22.60 -18.10
CA VAL A 515 -13.61 22.89 -17.48
C VAL A 515 -14.05 21.78 -16.52
N GLN A 516 -13.46 20.60 -16.63
CA GLN A 516 -13.71 19.50 -15.70
C GLN A 516 -13.23 19.85 -14.29
N HIS A 517 -12.24 20.73 -14.16
CA HIS A 517 -11.81 21.31 -12.88
C HIS A 517 -12.68 22.52 -12.50
N ALA A 518 -13.76 22.25 -11.76
CA ALA A 518 -14.69 23.26 -11.27
C ALA A 518 -15.45 22.78 -10.03
N GLU A 519 -16.00 23.73 -9.27
CA GLU A 519 -16.83 23.44 -8.09
C GLU A 519 -17.99 22.49 -8.44
N GLY A 520 -18.19 21.47 -7.59
CA GLY A 520 -19.26 20.48 -7.72
C GLY A 520 -19.06 19.44 -8.85
N LYS A 521 -17.98 19.55 -9.63
CA LYS A 521 -17.54 18.48 -10.55
C LYS A 521 -16.77 17.41 -9.78
N THR A 522 -16.69 16.23 -10.37
CA THR A 522 -15.96 15.10 -9.80
C THR A 522 -15.08 14.45 -10.86
N ILE A 523 -13.96 13.90 -10.43
CA ILE A 523 -13.05 13.12 -11.26
C ILE A 523 -12.83 11.73 -10.65
N VAL A 524 -12.51 10.75 -11.50
CA VAL A 524 -12.24 9.39 -11.03
C VAL A 524 -10.99 9.38 -10.14
N ALA A 525 -11.13 8.83 -8.94
CA ALA A 525 -10.05 8.78 -7.95
C ALA A 525 -8.86 7.92 -8.45
N PRO A 526 -7.61 8.23 -8.07
CA PRO A 526 -6.48 7.33 -8.26
C PRO A 526 -6.79 5.92 -7.73
N TYR A 527 -6.39 4.90 -8.49
CA TYR A 527 -6.66 3.49 -8.21
C TYR A 527 -8.13 3.05 -8.28
N SER A 528 -9.08 3.92 -8.63
CA SER A 528 -10.46 3.48 -8.87
C SER A 528 -10.55 2.55 -10.08
N PRO A 529 -11.26 1.41 -9.99
CA PRO A 529 -11.68 0.64 -11.13
C PRO A 529 -12.65 1.42 -12.03
N ARG A 530 -12.85 0.91 -13.25
CA ARG A 530 -13.78 1.44 -14.24
C ARG A 530 -14.82 0.39 -14.63
N GLY A 531 -16.07 0.83 -14.76
CA GLY A 531 -17.20 0.01 -15.19
C GLY A 531 -17.22 -0.19 -16.70
N ARG A 532 -16.12 -0.72 -17.25
CA ARG A 532 -15.93 -1.01 -18.67
C ARG A 532 -15.24 -2.35 -18.86
N GLU A 533 -15.29 -2.88 -20.08
CA GLU A 533 -14.63 -4.15 -20.40
C GLU A 533 -13.15 -4.16 -20.02
N GLY A 534 -12.68 -5.31 -19.53
CA GLY A 534 -11.31 -5.50 -19.04
C GLY A 534 -11.05 -5.05 -17.60
N ALA A 535 -12.04 -4.50 -16.88
CA ALA A 535 -11.91 -4.06 -15.49
C ALA A 535 -10.71 -3.12 -15.25
N SER A 536 -10.57 -2.15 -16.16
CA SER A 536 -9.45 -1.23 -16.16
C SER A 536 -9.44 -0.33 -14.91
N VAL A 537 -8.29 0.24 -14.59
CA VAL A 537 -8.07 1.06 -13.40
C VAL A 537 -7.50 2.43 -13.77
N ALA A 538 -7.96 3.49 -13.10
CA ALA A 538 -7.35 4.81 -13.20
C ALA A 538 -5.99 4.82 -12.47
N THR A 539 -4.93 4.48 -13.20
CA THR A 539 -3.67 4.00 -12.61
C THR A 539 -2.60 5.09 -12.57
N PRO A 540 -2.12 5.49 -11.38
CA PRO A 540 -0.92 6.32 -11.22
C PRO A 540 0.30 5.76 -11.95
N LEU A 541 1.06 6.65 -12.59
CA LEU A 541 2.26 6.32 -13.37
C LEU A 541 3.44 7.20 -12.95
N TYR A 542 4.65 6.67 -13.06
CA TYR A 542 5.86 7.47 -13.10
C TYR A 542 5.95 8.18 -14.45
N TRP A 543 6.49 9.40 -14.48
CA TRP A 543 6.64 10.16 -15.74
C TRP A 543 7.48 9.43 -16.80
N SER A 544 8.44 8.59 -16.39
CA SER A 544 9.23 7.75 -17.32
C SER A 544 8.39 6.73 -18.10
N GLU A 545 7.19 6.40 -17.62
CA GLU A 545 6.25 5.51 -18.29
C GLU A 545 5.38 6.21 -19.32
N VAL A 546 5.35 7.55 -19.33
CA VAL A 546 4.52 8.35 -20.24
C VAL A 546 5.21 8.48 -21.59
N ASN A 547 5.28 7.37 -22.32
CA ASN A 547 5.91 7.25 -23.62
C ASN A 547 5.05 6.41 -24.58
N GLU A 548 5.44 6.32 -25.84
CA GLU A 548 4.65 5.69 -26.93
C GLU A 548 4.34 4.19 -26.72
N SER A 549 5.02 3.49 -25.79
CA SER A 549 4.69 2.09 -25.48
C SER A 549 3.58 1.93 -24.44
N LEU A 550 3.05 3.03 -23.89
CA LEU A 550 2.02 2.99 -22.86
C LEU A 550 0.65 2.66 -23.46
N ASP A 551 0.05 1.53 -23.05
CA ASP A 551 -1.36 1.21 -23.33
C ASP A 551 -2.18 1.24 -22.03
N PRO A 552 -3.26 2.04 -21.95
CA PRO A 552 -4.21 1.99 -20.84
C PRO A 552 -4.85 0.60 -20.59
N ALA A 553 -4.76 -0.34 -21.55
CA ALA A 553 -5.29 -1.71 -21.44
C ALA A 553 -4.52 -2.54 -20.44
N ASP A 554 -3.25 -2.22 -20.27
CA ASP A 554 -2.33 -2.97 -19.44
C ASP A 554 -2.62 -2.80 -17.96
N PHE A 555 -3.59 -1.97 -17.57
CA PHE A 555 -3.90 -1.68 -16.17
C PHE A 555 -5.33 -2.09 -15.83
N HIS A 556 -5.46 -3.18 -15.06
CA HIS A 556 -6.73 -3.71 -14.60
C HIS A 556 -6.64 -4.25 -13.17
N ILE A 557 -7.79 -4.51 -12.54
CA ILE A 557 -7.85 -4.95 -11.12
C ILE A 557 -6.99 -6.20 -10.84
N GLY A 558 -6.83 -7.07 -11.83
CA GLY A 558 -6.00 -8.28 -11.72
C GLY A 558 -4.48 -8.08 -11.72
N ASN A 559 -3.94 -6.90 -12.03
CA ASN A 559 -2.48 -6.68 -12.11
C ASN A 559 -1.95 -5.41 -11.45
N VAL A 560 -2.80 -4.40 -11.21
CA VAL A 560 -2.36 -3.11 -10.65
C VAL A 560 -1.80 -3.25 -9.24
N LEU A 561 -2.30 -4.21 -8.45
CA LEU A 561 -1.77 -4.48 -7.11
C LEU A 561 -0.32 -4.97 -7.17
N GLU A 562 -0.05 -5.99 -7.98
CA GLU A 562 1.32 -6.52 -8.15
C GLU A 562 2.26 -5.43 -8.67
N ARG A 563 1.76 -4.58 -9.58
CA ARG A 563 2.51 -3.44 -10.11
C ARG A 563 2.94 -2.49 -8.99
N VAL A 564 2.01 -2.04 -8.13
CA VAL A 564 2.34 -1.07 -7.06
C VAL A 564 3.24 -1.68 -5.99
N GLU A 565 3.06 -2.96 -5.65
CA GLU A 565 3.94 -3.65 -4.70
C GLU A 565 5.37 -3.79 -5.28
N THR A 566 5.49 -4.13 -6.56
CA THR A 566 6.77 -4.34 -7.23
C THR A 566 7.52 -3.03 -7.49
N ARG A 567 6.83 -2.03 -8.04
CA ARG A 567 7.44 -0.77 -8.51
C ARG A 567 7.38 0.38 -7.52
N GLY A 568 6.53 0.27 -6.50
CA GLY A 568 6.18 1.39 -5.63
C GLY A 568 5.01 2.21 -6.18
N CYS A 569 4.48 3.10 -5.33
CA CYS A 569 3.40 4.01 -5.67
C CYS A 569 3.97 5.27 -6.33
N PRO A 570 3.58 5.61 -7.58
CA PRO A 570 4.03 6.84 -8.21
C PRO A 570 3.52 8.12 -7.54
N PHE A 571 2.47 8.02 -6.72
CA PHE A 571 1.89 9.14 -5.97
C PHE A 571 2.29 9.07 -4.48
N ALA A 572 3.38 8.38 -4.13
CA ALA A 572 3.81 8.23 -2.72
C ALA A 572 4.11 9.58 -2.04
N SER A 573 4.69 10.53 -2.77
CA SER A 573 5.01 11.88 -2.28
C SER A 573 3.87 12.90 -2.45
N TYR A 574 2.68 12.49 -2.92
CA TYR A 574 1.60 13.42 -3.29
C TYR A 574 1.19 14.37 -2.15
N GLN A 575 1.13 13.85 -0.92
CA GLN A 575 0.78 14.65 0.25
C GLN A 575 1.92 15.57 0.70
N GLU A 576 3.17 15.12 0.61
CA GLU A 576 4.34 15.96 0.89
C GLU A 576 4.43 17.11 -0.11
N ALA A 577 4.23 16.81 -1.40
CA ALA A 577 4.14 17.81 -2.45
C ALA A 577 3.00 18.80 -2.17
N ARG A 578 1.82 18.34 -1.74
CA ARG A 578 0.71 19.22 -1.34
C ARG A 578 1.13 20.23 -0.29
N GLU A 579 1.88 19.79 0.72
CA GLU A 579 2.27 20.61 1.86
C GLU A 579 3.40 21.60 1.52
N THR A 580 4.23 21.27 0.52
CA THR A 580 5.44 22.03 0.17
C THR A 580 5.39 22.75 -1.17
N GLN A 581 4.33 22.55 -1.97
CA GLN A 581 4.19 23.12 -3.32
C GLN A 581 4.34 24.65 -3.31
N ASP A 582 5.27 25.17 -4.09
CA ASP A 582 5.43 26.61 -4.30
C ASP A 582 4.53 27.08 -5.46
N LEU A 583 3.62 28.00 -5.16
CA LEU A 583 2.66 28.55 -6.12
C LEU A 583 2.95 30.00 -6.50
N GLN A 584 4.12 30.54 -6.13
CA GLN A 584 4.45 31.93 -6.41
C GLN A 584 4.37 32.25 -7.91
N LEU A 585 5.03 31.46 -8.76
CA LEU A 585 5.02 31.66 -10.21
C LEU A 585 3.62 31.48 -10.83
N VAL A 586 2.79 30.62 -10.23
CA VAL A 586 1.40 30.43 -10.68
C VAL A 586 0.58 31.68 -10.41
N LYS A 587 0.75 32.29 -9.23
CA LYS A 587 0.04 33.53 -8.85
C LYS A 587 0.49 34.71 -9.71
N GLU A 588 1.79 34.84 -9.96
CA GLU A 588 2.33 35.86 -10.86
C GLU A 588 1.74 35.73 -12.27
N LEU A 589 1.61 34.50 -12.80
CA LEU A 589 1.00 34.26 -14.11
C LEU A 589 -0.49 34.67 -14.16
N ILE A 590 -1.22 34.50 -13.06
CA ILE A 590 -2.66 34.85 -12.99
C ILE A 590 -2.86 36.37 -12.84
N GLU A 591 -1.92 37.08 -12.17
CA GLU A 591 -2.00 38.52 -11.92
C GLU A 591 -1.62 39.39 -13.14
N GLU A 592 -0.96 38.81 -14.15
CA GLU A 592 -0.58 39.52 -15.38
C GLU A 592 -1.74 39.73 -16.39
N ASP A 593 -2.92 39.14 -16.12
CA ASP A 593 -4.18 39.30 -16.88
C ASP A 593 -5.20 40.22 -16.18
#